data_AF-A0A644Y8G7-F1
#
_entry.id   AF-A0A644Y8G7-F1
#
_cell.length_a   1.000
_cell.length_b   1.000
_cell.length_c   1.000
_cell.angle_alpha   90.00
_cell.angle_beta   90.00
_cell.angle_gamma   90.00
#
_symmetry.space_group_name_H-M   'P 1'
#
loop_
_entity.id
_entity.type
_entity.pdbx_description
1 polymer ?
#
loop_
_entity_poly.entity_id
_entity_poly.type
_entity_poly.pdbx_seq_one_letter_code
_entity_poly.pdbx_strand_id
1 'polypeptide(L)'
;MLTTKARFERKLSALEAQDCVIEAIEVMSNEDYEKFANSLLTDRQFIADRKEDMFTDSLGQIHCLLALNEESGDGVLINSSGYDYARYVSFAPNIKPYIEQQIELLADQIIKDAAENTSNGSWIVGFEEITEQYGITVKENNGIGSMLLSEFESRKEMAEIVADNGCFDMVLYLDYCNNLDESSMEQNIKM
;
A
#
# COMPACT_ATOMS: atom_id res chain seq x y z
N MET A 1 -25.74 12.78 10.50
CA MET A 1 -25.17 12.21 11.74
C MET A 1 -23.84 11.61 11.37
N LEU A 2 -22.77 11.86 12.12
CA LEU A 2 -21.47 11.23 11.90
C LEU A 2 -21.47 9.88 12.64
N THR A 3 -21.22 8.78 11.92
CA THR A 3 -21.29 7.41 12.46
C THR A 3 -20.06 6.62 12.06
N THR A 4 -19.56 5.78 12.98
CA THR A 4 -18.45 4.84 12.75
C THR A 4 -18.63 3.61 13.65
N LYS A 5 -17.78 2.61 13.50
CA LYS A 5 -17.70 1.41 14.34
C LYS A 5 -16.60 1.58 15.39
N ALA A 6 -16.79 1.02 16.57
CA ALA A 6 -15.78 1.01 17.62
C ALA A 6 -15.96 -0.18 18.56
N ARG A 7 -14.88 -0.64 19.17
CA ARG A 7 -14.90 -1.60 20.29
C ARG A 7 -14.78 -0.84 21.61
N PHE A 8 -15.74 -1.04 22.50
CA PHE A 8 -15.75 -0.40 23.82
C PHE A 8 -15.23 -1.36 24.87
N GLU A 9 -14.12 -0.97 25.52
CA GLU A 9 -13.49 -1.75 26.58
C GLU A 9 -13.95 -1.25 27.96
N ARG A 10 -14.17 -2.17 28.90
CA ARG A 10 -14.73 -1.84 30.21
C ARG A 10 -13.62 -1.72 31.27
N LYS A 11 -13.50 -0.54 31.88
CA LYS A 11 -12.61 -0.25 33.02
C LYS A 11 -11.11 -0.46 32.71
N LEU A 12 -10.65 -0.06 31.53
CA LEU A 12 -9.22 0.09 31.28
C LEU A 12 -8.63 1.21 32.16
N SER A 13 -7.46 0.97 32.74
CA SER A 13 -6.69 2.00 33.46
C SER A 13 -6.00 2.98 32.50
N ALA A 14 -5.67 2.55 31.29
CA ALA A 14 -5.10 3.35 30.21
C ALA A 14 -5.43 2.70 28.85
N LEU A 15 -5.43 3.51 27.78
CA LEU A 15 -5.43 3.00 26.40
C LEU A 15 -3.98 2.78 25.97
N GLU A 16 -3.56 1.53 25.94
CA GLU A 16 -2.21 1.14 25.52
C GLU A 16 -2.21 0.83 24.02
N ALA A 17 -2.26 1.88 23.20
CA ALA A 17 -2.06 1.75 21.76
C ALA A 17 -0.57 1.54 21.46
N GLN A 18 -0.28 0.77 20.42
CA GLN A 18 1.08 0.50 19.93
C GLN A 18 1.16 0.94 18.48
N ASP A 19 2.31 1.50 18.09
CA ASP A 19 2.61 1.74 16.69
C ASP A 19 2.80 0.39 15.99
N CYS A 20 2.28 0.28 14.77
CA CYS A 20 2.44 -0.89 13.92
C CYS A 20 2.73 -0.48 12.48
N VAL A 21 3.41 -1.36 11.76
CA VAL A 21 3.71 -1.23 10.34
C VAL A 21 2.82 -2.18 9.55
N ILE A 22 2.17 -1.66 8.51
CA ILE A 22 1.38 -2.47 7.57
C ILE A 22 2.31 -2.90 6.44
N GLU A 23 2.71 -4.17 6.46
CA GLU A 23 3.63 -4.75 5.46
C GLU A 23 2.90 -5.26 4.21
N ALA A 24 1.62 -5.60 4.37
CA ALA A 24 0.79 -6.13 3.32
C ALA A 24 -0.69 -5.78 3.56
N ILE A 25 -1.46 -5.74 2.47
CA ILE A 25 -2.89 -5.47 2.45
C ILE A 25 -3.59 -6.55 1.61
N GLU A 26 -4.58 -7.20 2.21
CA GLU A 26 -5.52 -8.08 1.54
C GLU A 26 -6.86 -7.33 1.41
N VAL A 27 -7.17 -6.84 0.22
CA VAL A 27 -8.46 -6.20 -0.08
C VAL A 27 -9.51 -7.27 -0.31
N MET A 28 -10.65 -7.17 0.37
CA MET A 28 -11.73 -8.16 0.34
C MET A 28 -13.07 -7.51 0.06
N SER A 29 -13.94 -8.25 -0.62
CA SER A 29 -15.37 -7.93 -0.66
C SER A 29 -15.97 -7.95 0.75
N ASN A 30 -17.09 -7.26 0.94
CA ASN A 30 -17.76 -7.22 2.22
C ASN A 30 -18.21 -8.63 2.68
N GLU A 31 -18.58 -9.50 1.75
CA GLU A 31 -18.95 -10.88 2.07
C GLU A 31 -17.76 -11.68 2.62
N ASP A 32 -16.60 -11.60 1.98
CA ASP A 32 -15.41 -12.35 2.39
C ASP A 32 -14.79 -11.77 3.67
N TYR A 33 -14.79 -10.45 3.80
CA TYR A 33 -14.40 -9.77 5.02
C TYR A 33 -15.25 -10.21 6.21
N GLU A 34 -16.59 -10.23 6.07
CA GLU A 34 -17.49 -10.68 7.15
C GLU A 34 -17.27 -12.16 7.47
N LYS A 35 -17.08 -13.03 6.47
CA LYS A 35 -16.73 -14.44 6.72
C LYS A 35 -15.43 -14.55 7.51
N PHE A 36 -14.41 -13.76 7.16
CA PHE A 36 -13.13 -13.71 7.86
C PHE A 36 -13.28 -13.20 9.29
N ALA A 37 -13.86 -12.01 9.48
CA ALA A 37 -14.02 -11.35 10.76
C ALA A 37 -14.83 -12.16 11.77
N ASN A 38 -15.80 -12.97 11.29
CA ASN A 38 -16.60 -13.86 12.13
C ASN A 38 -15.94 -15.21 12.42
N SER A 39 -14.75 -15.49 11.88
CA SER A 39 -14.05 -16.77 12.07
C SER A 39 -12.52 -16.65 11.99
N LEU A 40 -11.95 -15.79 12.84
CA LEU A 40 -10.53 -15.43 12.88
C LEU A 40 -9.56 -16.60 13.15
N LEU A 41 -10.03 -17.68 13.79
CA LEU A 41 -9.24 -18.87 14.09
C LEU A 41 -9.26 -19.93 12.97
N THR A 42 -10.01 -19.68 11.90
CA THR A 42 -9.98 -20.53 10.70
C THR A 42 -8.74 -20.20 9.88
N ASP A 43 -8.00 -21.22 9.46
CA ASP A 43 -6.85 -21.04 8.56
C ASP A 43 -7.28 -20.34 7.26
N ARG A 44 -6.46 -19.40 6.78
CA ARG A 44 -6.69 -18.61 5.57
C ARG A 44 -5.44 -18.60 4.70
N GLN A 45 -5.64 -18.87 3.41
CA GLN A 45 -4.53 -18.90 2.46
C GLN A 45 -3.79 -17.55 2.39
N PHE A 46 -4.52 -16.43 2.39
CA PHE A 46 -3.92 -15.09 2.33
C PHE A 46 -3.04 -14.73 3.54
N ILE A 47 -3.25 -15.41 4.68
CA ILE A 47 -2.40 -15.31 5.89
C ILE A 47 -1.22 -16.25 5.76
N ALA A 48 -1.46 -17.49 5.31
CA ALA A 48 -0.42 -18.51 5.09
C ALA A 48 0.66 -18.02 4.13
N ASP A 49 0.25 -17.38 3.02
CA ASP A 49 1.14 -16.87 1.97
C ASP A 49 2.02 -15.71 2.43
N ARG A 50 1.65 -15.03 3.53
CA ARG A 50 2.27 -13.79 4.00
C ARG A 50 2.74 -13.85 5.45
N LYS A 51 3.02 -15.06 5.96
CA LYS A 51 3.53 -15.25 7.34
C LYS A 51 4.78 -14.43 7.63
N GLU A 52 5.70 -14.38 6.67
CA GLU A 52 6.98 -13.67 6.81
C GLU A 52 6.82 -12.15 6.83
N ASP A 53 5.68 -11.61 6.38
CA ASP A 53 5.37 -10.18 6.47
C ASP A 53 4.81 -9.79 7.87
N MET A 54 4.53 -10.77 8.74
CA MET A 54 3.98 -10.54 10.08
C MET A 54 4.97 -10.97 11.16
N PHE A 55 5.63 -9.99 11.79
CA PHE A 55 6.62 -10.25 12.84
C PHE A 55 6.64 -9.11 13.86
N THR A 56 7.45 -9.28 14.90
CA THR A 56 7.81 -8.20 15.84
C THR A 56 9.29 -7.94 15.69
N ASP A 57 9.66 -6.69 15.40
CA ASP A 57 11.05 -6.33 15.17
C ASP A 57 11.85 -6.28 16.49
N SER A 58 13.14 -5.95 16.39
CA SER A 58 14.02 -5.83 17.56
C SER A 58 13.65 -4.68 18.51
N LEU A 59 12.84 -3.71 18.07
CA LEU A 59 12.37 -2.58 18.85
C LEU A 59 11.01 -2.85 19.51
N GLY A 60 10.38 -3.99 19.19
CA GLY A 60 9.07 -4.35 19.69
C GLY A 60 7.92 -3.81 18.84
N GLN A 61 8.20 -3.23 17.67
CA GLN A 61 7.18 -2.77 16.73
C GLN A 61 6.51 -3.95 16.06
N ILE A 62 5.18 -3.91 15.96
CA ILE A 62 4.39 -4.95 15.32
C ILE A 62 4.32 -4.68 13.82
N HIS A 63 4.80 -5.62 13.02
CA HIS A 63 4.60 -5.69 11.58
C HIS A 63 3.40 -6.59 11.30
N CYS A 64 2.46 -6.11 10.50
CA CYS A 64 1.15 -6.72 10.36
C CYS A 64 0.63 -6.71 8.92
N LEU A 65 -0.30 -7.64 8.68
CA LEU A 65 -1.12 -7.72 7.48
C LEU A 65 -2.46 -7.03 7.76
N LEU A 66 -2.93 -6.19 6.84
CA LEU A 66 -4.25 -5.59 6.90
C LEU A 66 -5.24 -6.35 6.03
N ALA A 67 -6.26 -6.97 6.61
CA ALA A 67 -7.45 -7.36 5.85
C ALA A 67 -8.39 -6.16 5.75
N LEU A 68 -8.62 -5.65 4.54
CA LEU A 68 -9.37 -4.42 4.26
C LEU A 68 -10.70 -4.73 3.57
N ASN A 69 -11.80 -4.27 4.16
CA ASN A 69 -13.11 -4.31 3.51
C ASN A 69 -13.21 -3.20 2.47
N GLU A 70 -13.42 -3.55 1.20
CA GLU A 70 -13.45 -2.60 0.10
C GLU A 70 -14.63 -1.62 0.22
N GLU A 71 -15.81 -2.09 0.60
CA GLU A 71 -17.05 -1.32 0.60
C GLU A 71 -17.24 -0.50 1.87
N SER A 72 -16.94 -1.06 3.04
CA SER A 72 -17.09 -0.36 4.32
C SER A 72 -15.88 0.50 4.68
N GLY A 73 -14.70 0.16 4.15
CA GLY A 73 -13.42 0.79 4.48
C GLY A 73 -12.88 0.43 5.86
N ASP A 74 -13.52 -0.50 6.58
CA ASP A 74 -13.00 -1.02 7.84
C ASP A 74 -11.90 -2.05 7.60
N GLY A 75 -10.99 -2.18 8.56
CA GLY A 75 -9.92 -3.17 8.50
C GLY A 75 -9.72 -3.97 9.78
N VAL A 76 -9.04 -5.10 9.62
CA VAL A 76 -8.47 -5.88 10.72
C VAL A 76 -6.97 -5.97 10.49
N LEU A 77 -6.18 -5.44 11.41
CA LEU A 77 -4.73 -5.64 11.47
C LEU A 77 -4.46 -7.03 12.07
N ILE A 78 -3.56 -7.79 11.46
CA ILE A 78 -3.30 -9.19 11.78
C ILE A 78 -1.81 -9.38 12.03
N ASN A 79 -1.47 -10.01 13.16
CA ASN A 79 -0.19 -10.67 13.35
C ASN A 79 -0.46 -12.15 13.63
N SER A 80 -0.02 -13.03 12.71
CA SER A 80 -0.28 -14.46 12.82
C SER A 80 0.67 -15.17 13.78
N SER A 81 1.83 -14.57 14.07
CA SER A 81 2.93 -15.18 14.83
C SER A 81 3.28 -16.58 14.31
N GLY A 82 3.34 -16.73 12.98
CA GLY A 82 3.71 -17.96 12.27
C GLY A 82 2.57 -18.95 11.99
N TYR A 83 1.33 -18.63 12.38
CA TYR A 83 0.16 -19.49 12.13
C TYR A 83 -0.56 -19.12 10.84
N ASP A 84 -1.40 -20.03 10.32
CA ASP A 84 -2.21 -19.81 9.11
C ASP A 84 -3.51 -19.05 9.38
N TYR A 85 -3.74 -18.61 10.63
CA TYR A 85 -4.93 -17.89 11.07
C TYR A 85 -4.55 -16.59 11.79
N ALA A 86 -5.54 -15.72 12.01
CA ALA A 86 -5.35 -14.39 12.59
C ALA A 86 -5.22 -14.45 14.13
N ARG A 87 -4.04 -14.86 14.62
CA ARG A 87 -3.78 -15.10 16.05
C ARG A 87 -3.92 -13.85 16.91
N TYR A 88 -3.33 -12.74 16.48
CA TYR A 88 -3.48 -11.43 17.10
C TYR A 88 -4.17 -10.50 16.11
N VAL A 89 -5.19 -9.78 16.58
CA VAL A 89 -5.95 -8.86 15.74
C VAL A 89 -6.20 -7.52 16.42
N SER A 90 -6.25 -6.46 15.63
CA SER A 90 -6.77 -5.15 16.03
C SER A 90 -7.79 -4.66 15.02
N PHE A 91 -8.90 -4.11 15.52
CA PHE A 91 -9.96 -3.56 14.66
C PHE A 91 -9.63 -2.10 14.32
N ALA A 92 -9.58 -1.78 13.04
CA ALA A 92 -9.26 -0.46 12.51
C ALA A 92 -10.45 0.08 11.70
N PRO A 93 -11.42 0.76 12.33
CA PRO A 93 -12.59 1.26 11.63
C PRO A 93 -12.21 2.38 10.64
N ASN A 94 -12.85 2.39 9.47
CA ASN A 94 -12.63 3.40 8.42
C ASN A 94 -11.14 3.67 8.09
N ILE A 95 -10.29 2.64 8.05
CA ILE A 95 -8.87 2.79 7.74
C ILE A 95 -8.61 3.04 6.25
N LYS A 96 -9.51 2.61 5.35
CA LYS A 96 -9.32 2.71 3.88
C LYS A 96 -8.92 4.12 3.41
N PRO A 97 -9.59 5.23 3.79
CA PRO A 97 -9.20 6.56 3.34
C PRO A 97 -7.79 6.98 3.80
N TYR A 98 -7.34 6.50 4.96
CA TYR A 98 -5.97 6.74 5.40
C TYR A 98 -4.96 6.02 4.50
N ILE A 99 -5.23 4.75 4.17
CA ILE A 99 -4.38 3.97 3.26
C ILE A 99 -4.33 4.62 1.88
N GLU A 100 -5.49 4.93 1.30
CA GLU A 100 -5.59 5.59 -0.02
C GLU A 100 -4.80 6.90 -0.03
N GLN A 101 -4.91 7.72 1.01
CA GLN A 101 -4.11 8.93 1.14
C GLN A 101 -2.60 8.65 1.21
N GLN A 102 -2.15 7.62 1.94
CA GLN A 102 -0.72 7.28 1.97
C GLN A 102 -0.21 6.84 0.59
N ILE A 103 -1.01 6.07 -0.15
CA ILE A 103 -0.69 5.66 -1.53
C ILE A 103 -0.64 6.89 -2.46
N GLU A 104 -1.61 7.79 -2.35
CA GLU A 104 -1.67 9.04 -3.13
C GLU A 104 -0.40 9.90 -2.90
N LEU A 105 -0.02 10.09 -1.64
CA LEU A 105 1.17 10.87 -1.26
C LEU A 105 2.47 10.21 -1.75
N LEU A 106 2.56 8.88 -1.69
CA LEU A 106 3.71 8.14 -2.21
C LEU A 106 3.81 8.30 -3.73
N ALA A 107 2.70 8.13 -4.45
CA ALA A 107 2.66 8.29 -5.89
C ALA A 107 3.05 9.70 -6.33
N ASP A 108 2.54 10.73 -5.64
CA ASP A 108 2.89 12.13 -5.89
C ASP A 108 4.39 12.36 -5.74
N GLN A 109 5.00 11.81 -4.69
CA GLN A 109 6.42 11.98 -4.43
C GLN A 109 7.26 11.29 -5.52
N ILE A 110 6.93 10.05 -5.88
CA ILE A 110 7.64 9.30 -6.93
C ILE A 110 7.50 10.00 -8.29
N ILE A 111 6.30 10.45 -8.66
CA ILE A 111 6.08 11.17 -9.93
C ILE A 111 6.86 12.47 -9.96
N LYS A 112 6.88 13.22 -8.85
CA LYS A 112 7.67 14.44 -8.75
C LYS A 112 9.15 14.15 -8.94
N ASP A 113 9.68 13.14 -8.27
CA ASP A 113 11.08 12.75 -8.38
C ASP A 113 11.41 12.32 -9.82
N ALA A 114 10.53 11.54 -10.46
CA ALA A 114 10.66 11.15 -11.86
C ALA A 114 10.66 12.38 -12.80
N ALA A 115 9.69 13.28 -12.67
CA ALA A 115 9.54 14.48 -13.49
C ALA A 115 10.71 15.47 -13.35
N GLU A 116 11.31 15.53 -12.16
CA GLU A 116 12.48 16.37 -11.88
C GLU A 116 13.79 15.74 -12.38
N ASN A 117 13.89 14.42 -12.54
CA ASN A 117 15.17 13.76 -12.80
C ASN A 117 15.26 13.03 -14.15
N THR A 118 14.14 12.77 -14.82
CA THR A 118 14.14 12.21 -16.18
C THR A 118 14.46 13.26 -17.24
N SER A 119 15.21 12.85 -18.28
CA SER A 119 15.50 13.70 -19.45
C SER A 119 14.69 13.37 -20.70
N ASN A 120 13.95 12.26 -20.66
CA ASN A 120 13.19 11.73 -21.79
C ASN A 120 11.81 11.17 -21.41
N GLY A 121 11.37 11.38 -20.17
CA GLY A 121 10.10 10.89 -19.65
C GLY A 121 10.14 9.47 -19.09
N SER A 122 11.19 8.69 -19.36
CA SER A 122 11.34 7.33 -18.79
C SER A 122 11.96 7.38 -17.40
N TRP A 123 11.42 6.60 -16.48
CA TRP A 123 11.90 6.46 -15.12
C TRP A 123 11.65 5.05 -14.61
N ILE A 124 12.63 4.45 -13.94
CA ILE A 124 12.47 3.13 -13.30
C ILE A 124 12.69 3.33 -11.81
N VAL A 125 11.74 2.87 -11.00
CA VAL A 125 11.86 2.88 -9.54
C VAL A 125 11.69 1.46 -9.00
N GLY A 126 12.69 0.98 -8.25
CA GLY A 126 12.68 -0.35 -7.66
C GLY A 126 11.81 -0.43 -6.40
N PHE A 127 11.26 -1.60 -6.09
CA PHE A 127 10.50 -1.79 -4.85
C PHE A 127 11.36 -1.66 -3.58
N GLU A 128 12.61 -2.13 -3.65
CA GLU A 128 13.61 -1.92 -2.59
C GLU A 128 13.89 -0.43 -2.40
N GLU A 129 14.07 0.30 -3.51
CA GLU A 129 14.26 1.75 -3.50
C GLU A 129 13.09 2.48 -2.83
N ILE A 130 11.85 2.04 -3.12
CA ILE A 130 10.66 2.63 -2.49
C ILE A 130 10.68 2.43 -0.97
N THR A 131 11.08 1.24 -0.53
CA THR A 131 11.17 0.90 0.89
C THR A 131 12.26 1.73 1.58
N GLU A 132 13.43 1.85 0.96
CA GLU A 132 14.58 2.58 1.51
C GLU A 132 14.37 4.09 1.55
N GLN A 133 13.79 4.67 0.50
CA GLN A 133 13.66 6.13 0.36
C GLN A 133 12.37 6.67 0.97
N TYR A 134 11.26 5.93 0.87
CA TYR A 134 9.95 6.41 1.30
C TYR A 134 9.39 5.66 2.52
N GLY A 135 10.05 4.59 2.97
CA GLY A 135 9.67 3.86 4.18
C GLY A 135 8.38 3.02 4.04
N ILE A 136 7.94 2.76 2.81
CA ILE A 136 6.75 1.95 2.52
C ILE A 136 7.19 0.65 1.84
N THR A 137 6.87 -0.48 2.45
CA THR A 137 7.18 -1.78 1.87
C THR A 137 6.31 -2.06 0.65
N VAL A 138 6.97 -2.18 -0.51
CA VAL A 138 6.34 -2.65 -1.75
C VAL A 138 6.93 -4.00 -2.11
N LYS A 139 6.08 -4.98 -2.43
CA LYS A 139 6.50 -6.30 -2.93
C LYS A 139 5.50 -6.79 -3.96
N GLU A 140 5.92 -7.75 -4.76
CA GLU A 140 4.97 -8.53 -5.54
C GLU A 140 3.97 -9.20 -4.58
N ASN A 141 2.67 -9.02 -4.85
CA ASN A 141 1.57 -9.65 -4.11
C ASN A 141 1.36 -9.21 -2.65
N ASN A 142 1.98 -8.11 -2.17
CA ASN A 142 1.65 -7.56 -0.84
C ASN A 142 0.43 -6.60 -0.84
N GLY A 143 -0.24 -6.43 -1.98
CA GLY A 143 -1.40 -5.55 -2.14
C GLY A 143 -1.07 -4.06 -2.23
N ILE A 144 -0.07 -3.57 -1.49
CA ILE A 144 0.41 -2.18 -1.55
C ILE A 144 0.93 -1.86 -2.95
N GLY A 145 1.73 -2.76 -3.54
CA GLY A 145 2.23 -2.58 -4.91
C GLY A 145 1.12 -2.50 -5.96
N SER A 146 0.05 -3.28 -5.79
CA SER A 146 -1.12 -3.23 -6.68
C SER A 146 -1.90 -1.93 -6.53
N MET A 147 -2.08 -1.45 -5.29
CA MET A 147 -2.74 -0.16 -5.04
C MET A 147 -1.93 1.00 -5.65
N LEU A 148 -0.61 0.96 -5.49
CA LEU A 148 0.29 1.98 -6.05
C LEU A 148 0.32 1.93 -7.58
N LEU A 149 0.30 0.73 -8.19
CA LEU A 149 0.16 0.57 -9.64
C LEU A 149 -1.14 1.20 -10.15
N SER A 150 -2.27 0.87 -9.54
CA SER A 150 -3.58 1.45 -9.93
C SER A 150 -3.62 2.96 -9.72
N GLU A 151 -2.95 3.46 -8.68
CA GLU A 151 -2.80 4.89 -8.46
C GLU A 151 -2.05 5.53 -9.65
N PHE A 152 -0.88 5.00 -10.03
CA PHE A 152 -0.11 5.49 -11.18
C PHE A 152 -0.88 5.43 -12.50
N GLU A 153 -1.60 4.34 -12.77
CA GLU A 153 -2.42 4.17 -13.98
C GLU A 153 -3.51 5.25 -14.12
N SER A 154 -3.95 5.85 -13.00
CA SER A 154 -4.96 6.89 -12.99
C SER A 154 -4.40 8.31 -13.16
N ARG A 155 -3.08 8.49 -13.08
CA ARG A 155 -2.43 9.80 -13.08
C ARG A 155 -2.34 10.38 -14.49
N LYS A 156 -2.67 11.65 -14.63
CA LYS A 156 -2.63 12.40 -15.90
C LYS A 156 -1.21 12.61 -16.43
N GLU A 157 -0.22 12.53 -15.54
CA GLU A 157 1.21 12.62 -15.84
C GLU A 157 1.71 11.37 -16.56
N MET A 158 1.03 10.23 -16.38
CA MET A 158 1.47 8.92 -16.83
C MET A 158 1.01 8.62 -18.26
N ALA A 159 1.97 8.33 -19.14
CA ALA A 159 1.72 7.85 -20.50
C ALA A 159 1.67 6.31 -20.54
N GLU A 160 2.60 5.65 -19.86
CA GLU A 160 2.68 4.19 -19.74
C GLU A 160 3.25 3.81 -18.37
N ILE A 161 2.80 2.69 -17.81
CA ILE A 161 3.33 2.13 -16.58
C ILE A 161 3.31 0.61 -16.68
N VAL A 162 4.42 -0.03 -16.31
CA VAL A 162 4.55 -1.48 -16.22
C VAL A 162 5.18 -1.84 -14.88
N ALA A 163 4.58 -2.80 -14.17
CA ALA A 163 5.20 -3.43 -13.02
C ALA A 163 5.81 -4.77 -13.46
N ASP A 164 7.12 -4.91 -13.37
CA ASP A 164 7.83 -6.15 -13.72
C ASP A 164 9.13 -6.27 -12.92
N ASN A 165 9.56 -7.49 -12.62
CA ASN A 165 10.83 -7.82 -11.95
C ASN A 165 11.15 -6.95 -10.71
N GLY A 166 10.16 -6.69 -9.85
CA GLY A 166 10.35 -5.90 -8.63
C GLY A 166 10.57 -4.39 -8.83
N CYS A 167 10.18 -3.83 -9.98
CA CYS A 167 10.20 -2.39 -10.21
C CYS A 167 8.94 -1.90 -10.93
N PHE A 168 8.75 -0.58 -10.90
CA PHE A 168 7.86 0.15 -11.79
C PHE A 168 8.68 0.81 -12.90
N ASP A 169 8.40 0.45 -14.15
CA ASP A 169 8.88 1.12 -15.35
C ASP A 169 7.82 2.12 -15.81
N MET A 170 8.14 3.41 -15.65
CA MET A 170 7.23 4.54 -15.81
C MET A 170 7.63 5.36 -17.05
N VAL A 171 6.63 5.77 -17.83
CA VAL A 171 6.78 6.75 -18.89
C VAL A 171 5.84 7.91 -18.62
N LEU A 172 6.41 9.08 -18.34
CA LEU A 172 5.67 10.32 -18.15
C LEU A 172 5.47 11.04 -19.49
N TYR A 173 4.35 11.75 -19.64
CA TYR A 173 4.21 12.73 -20.72
C TYR A 173 5.24 13.85 -20.56
N LEU A 174 5.94 14.18 -21.64
CA LEU A 174 7.04 15.16 -21.62
C LEU A 174 6.61 16.55 -21.13
N ASP A 175 5.35 16.92 -21.32
CA ASP A 175 4.79 18.19 -20.84
C ASP A 175 4.86 18.36 -19.31
N TYR A 176 5.05 17.26 -18.57
CA TYR A 176 5.21 17.26 -17.12
C TYR A 176 6.67 17.12 -16.67
N CYS A 177 7.63 16.94 -17.59
CA CYS A 177 9.04 16.75 -17.28
C CYS A 177 9.79 18.09 -17.28
N ASN A 178 10.59 18.34 -16.24
CA ASN A 178 11.26 19.62 -16.07
C ASN A 178 12.67 19.68 -16.70
N ASN A 179 13.30 18.54 -16.92
CA ASN A 179 14.72 18.43 -17.31
C ASN A 179 14.92 17.74 -18.67
N LEU A 180 14.13 18.12 -19.67
CA LEU A 180 14.18 17.54 -21.02
C LEU A 180 15.48 17.85 -21.77
N ASP A 181 16.06 16.82 -22.40
CA ASP A 181 17.17 16.98 -23.35
C ASP A 181 16.69 17.64 -24.67
N GLU A 182 17.55 18.43 -25.32
CA GLU A 182 17.22 19.15 -26.57
C GLU A 182 16.71 18.21 -27.70
N SER A 183 17.20 16.96 -27.76
CA SER A 183 16.74 15.96 -28.74
C SER A 183 15.35 15.38 -28.47
N SER A 184 14.90 15.42 -27.22
CA SER A 184 13.58 14.93 -26.79
C SER A 184 12.46 15.90 -27.21
N MET A 185 12.79 17.16 -27.48
CA MET A 185 11.84 18.20 -27.89
C MET A 185 11.49 18.17 -29.39
N GLU A 186 12.31 17.53 -30.23
CA GLU A 186 12.10 17.52 -31.70
C GLU A 186 11.00 16.55 -32.17
N GLN A 187 10.57 15.59 -31.33
CA GLN A 187 9.51 14.64 -31.69
C GLN A 187 8.10 15.25 -31.63
N ASN A 188 7.90 16.35 -30.91
CA ASN A 188 6.60 17.04 -30.78
C ASN A 188 6.29 18.05 -31.92
N ILE A 189 7.22 18.29 -32.86
CA ILE A 189 7.00 19.22 -33.99
C ILE A 189 6.49 18.49 -35.25
N LYS A 190 6.36 17.15 -35.23
CA LYS A 190 5.99 16.34 -36.40
C LYS A 190 4.73 15.48 -36.26
N MET A 191 3.94 15.64 -35.20
CA MET A 191 2.55 15.15 -35.14
C MET A 191 1.56 16.31 -35.20
#